data_AF-A0A7S0JEF1-F1
#
_entry.id   AF-A0A7S0JEF1-F1
#
_cell.length_a   1.000
_cell.length_b   1.000
_cell.length_c   1.000
_cell.angle_alpha   90.00
_cell.angle_beta   90.00
_cell.angle_gamma   90.00
#
_symmetry.space_group_name_H-M   'P 1'
#
loop_
_entity.id
_entity.type
_entity.pdbx_description
1 polymer ?
#
loop_
_entity_poly.entity_id
_entity_poly.type
_entity_poly.pdbx_seq_one_letter_code
_entity_poly.pdbx_strand_id
1 'polypeptide(L)'
;QRTPSIAAASEICTPTTYMRARAHKRTHISHEMAMPMADVKVLVIGCGPMGASIACELARRGSRVAVYDQRAVEMKLLYDQALSAGCRIIDAKEIISRITLAYSLSDALEGVELVVESVVENLRIKREVFQQLGEICKERVIPTERVMLCSNTLTLSVSSITEGVCEEYRGSCIGMRFLHPVWFVDEVELKPSEYTLEGTYAAAVKLLTKLNFQHFHFNGADGRRLEATAHSSSERQPARLLPEGGWECARCTFVNSTTTLLDELKELPAQVSAAQVEVVCEMCELVTSVLPASLGRGTQLWL
;
A
#
# COMPACT_ATOMS: atom_id res chain seq x y z
N GLN A 1 -60.42 -5.36 -23.86
CA GLN A 1 -59.46 -4.25 -24.11
C GLN A 1 -58.97 -3.75 -22.76
N ARG A 2 -57.84 -4.28 -22.29
CA ARG A 2 -57.08 -3.78 -21.14
C ARG A 2 -55.61 -3.79 -21.57
N THR A 3 -55.06 -2.62 -21.80
CA THR A 3 -53.63 -2.38 -22.04
C THR A 3 -52.92 -2.18 -20.69
N PRO A 4 -51.72 -2.76 -20.46
CA PRO A 4 -50.88 -2.44 -19.32
C PRO A 4 -49.94 -1.27 -19.66
N SER A 5 -49.63 -0.40 -18.70
CA SER A 5 -48.48 0.54 -18.83
C SER A 5 -47.58 0.46 -17.60
N ILE A 6 -46.28 0.31 -17.89
CA ILE A 6 -45.15 0.19 -16.98
C ILE A 6 -44.69 1.59 -16.53
N ALA A 7 -44.40 1.78 -15.23
CA ALA A 7 -43.38 2.69 -14.65
C ALA A 7 -43.37 2.48 -13.12
N ALA A 8 -42.34 1.83 -12.54
CA ALA A 8 -41.13 2.40 -11.93
C ALA A 8 -41.38 2.92 -10.49
N ALA A 9 -40.58 2.66 -9.46
CA ALA A 9 -39.35 1.89 -9.27
C ALA A 9 -39.21 1.58 -7.76
N SER A 10 -38.73 0.39 -7.43
CA SER A 10 -38.05 0.06 -6.19
C SER A 10 -36.59 0.50 -6.31
N GLU A 11 -35.99 1.15 -5.31
CA GLU A 11 -34.54 1.04 -5.09
C GLU A 11 -34.11 1.59 -3.72
N ILE A 12 -33.63 0.66 -2.89
CA ILE A 12 -32.70 0.87 -1.80
C ILE A 12 -31.33 1.06 -2.47
N CYS A 13 -30.64 2.19 -2.28
CA CYS A 13 -29.22 2.28 -2.59
C CYS A 13 -28.49 3.40 -1.82
N THR A 14 -27.24 3.08 -1.49
CA THR A 14 -26.21 3.68 -0.62
C THR A 14 -25.81 5.14 -0.91
N PRO A 15 -25.28 5.89 0.09
CA PRO A 15 -24.74 7.23 -0.15
C PRO A 15 -23.35 7.13 -0.81
N THR A 16 -23.34 7.22 -2.13
CA THR A 16 -22.20 7.69 -2.91
C THR A 16 -22.47 9.15 -3.24
N THR A 17 -21.88 10.10 -2.51
CA THR A 17 -21.85 11.50 -2.97
C THR A 17 -20.42 12.00 -2.99
N TYR A 18 -19.80 11.70 -4.13
CA TYR A 18 -18.61 12.35 -4.69
C TYR A 18 -18.87 13.87 -4.83
N MET A 19 -18.01 14.73 -4.30
CA MET A 19 -17.89 16.12 -4.74
C MET A 19 -16.53 16.32 -5.42
N ARG A 20 -16.58 16.68 -6.71
CA ARG A 20 -15.44 16.93 -7.59
C ARG A 20 -15.08 18.42 -7.59
N ALA A 21 -13.76 18.66 -7.56
CA ALA A 21 -13.00 19.71 -8.26
C ALA A 21 -13.27 21.20 -7.95
N ARG A 22 -12.25 21.87 -7.36
CA ARG A 22 -11.79 23.19 -7.80
C ARG A 22 -10.26 23.25 -7.85
N ALA A 23 -9.75 23.56 -9.03
CA ALA A 23 -8.35 23.85 -9.27
C ALA A 23 -8.01 25.26 -8.77
N HIS A 24 -7.14 25.41 -7.77
CA HIS A 24 -6.39 26.66 -7.55
C HIS A 24 -4.97 26.40 -7.03
N LYS A 25 -4.02 27.01 -7.75
CA LYS A 25 -2.58 27.28 -7.50
C LYS A 25 -1.87 26.48 -6.40
N ARG A 26 -1.05 25.53 -6.88
CA ARG A 26 0.11 24.94 -6.18
C ARG A 26 0.97 26.01 -5.50
N THR A 27 1.02 26.01 -4.18
CA THR A 27 2.22 26.41 -3.45
C THR A 27 3.09 25.17 -3.27
N HIS A 28 4.28 25.22 -3.85
CA HIS A 28 5.31 24.19 -3.75
C HIS A 28 5.55 23.80 -2.29
N ILE A 29 5.20 22.58 -1.90
CA ILE A 29 5.83 21.92 -0.76
C ILE A 29 6.87 20.98 -1.35
N SER A 30 8.10 21.50 -1.41
CA SER A 30 9.31 20.71 -1.56
C SER A 30 9.47 19.84 -0.33
N HIS A 31 8.90 18.64 -0.34
CA HIS A 31 9.36 17.57 0.54
C HIS A 31 10.47 16.80 -0.17
N GLU A 32 11.62 17.47 -0.27
CA GLU A 32 12.92 16.83 -0.43
C GLU A 32 13.28 16.15 0.90
N MET A 33 12.45 15.20 1.34
CA MET A 33 12.92 14.21 2.31
C MET A 33 13.80 13.27 1.51
N ALA A 34 15.10 13.52 1.50
CA ALA A 34 16.09 12.59 0.98
C ALA A 34 15.89 11.24 1.70
N MET A 35 15.10 10.36 1.10
CA MET A 35 14.91 9.02 1.61
C MET A 35 16.27 8.33 1.54
N PRO A 36 16.74 7.70 2.65
CA PRO A 36 18.01 7.02 2.64
C PRO A 36 18.05 6.05 1.45
N MET A 37 19.10 6.20 0.63
CA MET A 37 19.34 5.44 -0.59
C MET A 37 19.65 3.99 -0.23
N ALA A 38 18.61 3.20 0.01
CA ALA A 38 18.73 1.77 0.17
C ALA A 38 19.07 1.17 -1.20
N ASP A 39 20.36 1.02 -1.50
CA ASP A 39 20.79 0.23 -2.65
C ASP A 39 20.47 -1.24 -2.38
N VAL A 40 19.26 -1.63 -2.75
CA VAL A 40 18.73 -2.99 -2.71
C VAL A 40 18.37 -3.39 -4.13
N LYS A 41 18.82 -4.56 -4.58
CA LYS A 41 18.41 -5.12 -5.87
C LYS A 41 17.16 -5.96 -5.70
N VAL A 42 16.06 -5.53 -6.32
CA VAL A 42 14.77 -6.20 -6.26
C VAL A 42 14.35 -6.70 -7.64
N LEU A 43 13.80 -7.91 -7.68
CA LEU A 43 13.06 -8.42 -8.83
C LEU A 43 11.57 -8.44 -8.50
N VAL A 44 10.75 -7.76 -9.29
CA VAL A 44 9.29 -7.86 -9.22
C VAL A 44 8.80 -8.73 -10.37
N ILE A 45 8.04 -9.78 -10.05
CA ILE A 45 7.47 -10.71 -11.03
C ILE A 45 5.98 -10.44 -11.16
N GLY A 46 5.58 -10.00 -12.35
CA GLY A 46 4.23 -9.55 -12.68
C GLY A 46 4.17 -8.04 -12.90
N CYS A 47 3.66 -7.64 -14.06
CA CYS A 47 3.43 -6.24 -14.45
C CYS A 47 1.94 -5.86 -14.38
N GLY A 48 1.15 -6.54 -13.55
CA GLY A 48 -0.22 -6.11 -13.22
C GLY A 48 -0.21 -4.84 -12.34
N PRO A 49 -1.40 -4.30 -11.98
CA PRO A 49 -1.49 -3.06 -11.20
C PRO A 49 -0.67 -3.10 -9.91
N MET A 50 -0.78 -4.18 -9.12
CA MET A 50 -0.02 -4.35 -7.88
C MET A 50 1.49 -4.46 -8.11
N GLY A 51 1.93 -5.30 -9.07
CA GLY A 51 3.36 -5.46 -9.37
C GLY A 51 3.99 -4.15 -9.87
N ALA A 52 3.28 -3.41 -10.72
CA ALA A 52 3.71 -2.11 -11.18
C ALA A 52 3.83 -1.09 -10.04
N SER A 53 2.83 -1.03 -9.14
CA SER A 53 2.89 -0.15 -7.97
C SER A 53 4.00 -0.51 -7.00
N ILE A 54 4.23 -1.80 -6.74
CA ILE A 54 5.33 -2.28 -5.90
C ILE A 54 6.68 -1.90 -6.52
N ALA A 55 6.85 -2.11 -7.83
CA ALA A 55 8.08 -1.76 -8.53
C ALA A 55 8.37 -0.25 -8.45
N CYS A 56 7.35 0.59 -8.72
CA CYS A 56 7.49 2.04 -8.61
C CYS A 56 7.78 2.49 -7.18
N GLU A 57 7.13 1.91 -6.18
CA GLU A 57 7.32 2.30 -4.78
C GLU A 57 8.71 1.89 -4.25
N LEU A 58 9.19 0.70 -4.58
CA LEU A 58 10.54 0.26 -4.21
C LEU A 58 11.63 1.11 -4.90
N ALA A 59 11.42 1.45 -6.17
CA ALA A 59 12.30 2.34 -6.91
C ALA A 59 12.30 3.76 -6.31
N ARG A 60 11.13 4.29 -5.92
CA ARG A 60 11.00 5.56 -5.22
C ARG A 60 11.75 5.57 -3.87
N ARG A 61 11.83 4.41 -3.21
CA ARG A 61 12.62 4.20 -1.97
C ARG A 61 14.10 3.94 -2.21
N GLY A 62 14.59 4.08 -3.45
CA GLY A 62 16.00 4.01 -3.81
C GLY A 62 16.48 2.65 -4.32
N SER A 63 15.61 1.64 -4.36
CA SER A 63 15.96 0.29 -4.84
C SER A 63 16.22 0.28 -6.35
N ARG A 64 17.08 -0.63 -6.82
CA ARG A 64 17.20 -0.98 -8.24
C ARG A 64 16.24 -2.13 -8.52
N VAL A 65 15.27 -1.90 -9.40
CA VAL A 65 14.15 -2.83 -9.60
C VAL A 65 14.19 -3.39 -11.02
N ALA A 66 14.34 -4.71 -11.13
CA ALA A 66 14.03 -5.43 -12.36
C ALA A 66 12.55 -5.85 -12.34
N VAL A 67 11.83 -5.64 -13.43
CA VAL A 67 10.45 -6.12 -13.60
C VAL A 67 10.43 -7.18 -14.68
N TYR A 68 9.90 -8.36 -14.34
CA TYR A 68 9.69 -9.46 -15.28
C TYR A 68 8.20 -9.79 -15.35
N ASP A 69 7.68 -10.02 -16.56
CA ASP A 69 6.37 -10.62 -16.78
C ASP A 69 6.52 -11.66 -17.91
N GLN A 70 5.71 -12.72 -17.87
CA GLN A 70 5.73 -13.73 -18.93
C GLN A 70 5.26 -13.15 -20.27
N ARG A 71 4.39 -12.13 -20.22
CA ARG A 71 4.00 -11.36 -21.39
C ARG A 71 5.03 -10.26 -21.64
N ALA A 72 5.24 -9.93 -22.91
CA ALA A 72 6.09 -8.80 -23.27
C ALA A 72 5.64 -7.54 -22.51
N VAL A 73 6.55 -6.97 -21.73
CA VAL A 73 6.33 -5.76 -20.94
C VAL A 73 7.06 -4.60 -21.60
N GLU A 74 6.42 -3.44 -21.60
CA GLU A 74 7.00 -2.17 -22.01
C GLU A 74 6.93 -1.19 -20.84
N MET A 75 7.86 -0.23 -20.78
CA MET A 75 7.89 0.74 -19.68
C MET A 75 6.59 1.53 -19.61
N LYS A 76 6.02 1.88 -20.76
CA LYS A 76 4.73 2.57 -20.84
C LYS A 76 3.60 1.77 -20.17
N LEU A 77 3.54 0.46 -20.41
CA LEU A 77 2.54 -0.41 -19.78
C LEU A 77 2.72 -0.42 -18.25
N LEU A 78 3.95 -0.54 -17.76
CA LEU A 78 4.24 -0.48 -16.33
C LEU A 78 3.71 0.83 -15.70
N TYR A 79 3.95 1.97 -16.37
CA TYR A 79 3.41 3.26 -15.92
C TYR A 79 1.90 3.29 -15.89
N ASP A 80 1.26 2.88 -16.98
CA ASP A 80 -0.20 2.88 -17.10
C ASP A 80 -0.83 2.00 -15.99
N GLN A 81 -0.20 0.87 -15.66
CA GLN A 81 -0.63 -0.04 -14.59
C GLN A 81 -0.44 0.58 -13.20
N ALA A 82 0.71 1.20 -12.92
CA ALA A 82 0.97 1.87 -11.65
C ALA A 82 -0.01 3.04 -11.42
N LEU A 83 -0.28 3.85 -12.46
CA LEU A 83 -1.26 4.93 -12.41
C LEU A 83 -2.67 4.39 -12.14
N SER A 84 -3.05 3.27 -12.76
CA SER A 84 -4.36 2.64 -12.55
C SER A 84 -4.57 2.15 -11.11
N ALA A 85 -3.48 1.80 -10.41
CA ALA A 85 -3.48 1.42 -9.00
C ALA A 85 -3.27 2.60 -8.02
N GLY A 86 -3.39 3.84 -8.52
CA GLY A 86 -3.37 5.05 -7.70
C GLY A 86 -1.98 5.61 -7.38
N CYS A 87 -0.91 5.14 -8.03
CA CYS A 87 0.42 5.73 -7.84
C CYS A 87 0.45 7.17 -8.37
N ARG A 88 0.87 8.12 -7.54
CA ARG A 88 1.11 9.51 -7.95
C ARG A 88 2.58 9.68 -8.24
N ILE A 89 3.00 9.33 -9.45
CA ILE A 89 4.43 9.29 -9.83
C ILE A 89 5.01 10.71 -9.93
N ILE A 90 5.33 11.28 -8.77
CA ILE A 90 6.17 12.46 -8.60
C ILE A 90 7.61 12.01 -8.90
N ASP A 91 8.39 12.86 -9.57
CA ASP A 91 9.78 12.55 -9.99
C ASP A 91 9.92 11.28 -10.84
N ALA A 92 8.96 11.09 -11.76
CA ALA A 92 8.91 9.94 -12.66
C ALA A 92 10.28 9.58 -13.20
N LYS A 93 11.03 10.54 -13.78
CA LYS A 93 12.37 10.31 -14.37
C LYS A 93 13.34 9.58 -13.45
N GLU A 94 13.40 9.93 -12.17
CA GLU A 94 14.31 9.27 -11.23
C GLU A 94 13.84 7.84 -10.93
N ILE A 95 12.54 7.66 -10.66
CA ILE A 95 11.94 6.35 -10.44
C ILE A 95 12.16 5.45 -11.67
N ILE A 96 11.92 5.96 -12.88
CA ILE A 96 12.14 5.25 -14.15
C ILE A 96 13.59 4.78 -14.24
N SER A 97 14.54 5.66 -13.90
CA SER A 97 15.97 5.37 -14.07
C SER A 97 16.46 4.19 -13.22
N ARG A 98 15.71 3.82 -12.18
CA ARG A 98 15.99 2.69 -11.30
C ARG A 98 15.26 1.40 -11.71
N ILE A 99 14.34 1.48 -12.67
CA ILE A 99 13.56 0.35 -13.14
C ILE A 99 14.09 -0.14 -14.48
N THR A 100 14.39 -1.44 -14.56
CA THR A 100 14.76 -2.13 -15.79
C THR A 100 13.75 -3.25 -16.08
N LEU A 101 13.43 -3.45 -17.36
CA LEU A 101 12.62 -4.59 -17.78
C LEU A 101 13.51 -5.79 -18.03
N ALA A 102 13.17 -6.92 -17.43
CA ALA A 102 13.86 -8.17 -17.64
C ALA A 102 13.09 -9.06 -18.62
N TYR A 103 13.83 -9.71 -19.52
CA TYR A 103 13.27 -10.61 -20.53
C TYR A 103 13.53 -12.10 -20.22
N SER A 104 14.32 -12.38 -19.18
CA SER A 104 14.55 -13.72 -18.65
C SER A 104 14.59 -13.66 -17.12
N LEU A 105 14.03 -14.67 -16.44
CA LEU A 105 14.11 -14.79 -14.98
C LEU A 105 15.56 -15.00 -14.51
N SER A 106 16.36 -15.74 -15.29
CA SER A 106 17.74 -16.07 -14.94
C SER A 106 18.63 -14.84 -14.85
N ASP A 107 18.56 -13.96 -15.85
CA ASP A 107 19.33 -12.70 -15.86
C ASP A 107 18.80 -11.74 -14.79
N ALA A 108 17.47 -11.71 -14.60
CA ALA A 108 16.83 -10.84 -13.62
C ALA A 108 17.26 -11.13 -12.18
N LEU A 109 17.62 -12.39 -11.87
CA LEU A 109 18.04 -12.83 -10.54
C LEU A 109 19.49 -12.45 -10.18
N GLU A 110 20.25 -11.85 -11.10
CA GLU A 110 21.66 -11.57 -10.85
C GLU A 110 21.90 -10.54 -9.74
N GLY A 111 22.37 -11.04 -8.60
CA GLY A 111 22.67 -10.25 -7.42
C GLY A 111 21.44 -9.66 -6.74
N VAL A 112 20.25 -10.19 -7.03
CA VAL A 112 18.99 -9.85 -6.36
C VAL A 112 19.03 -10.26 -4.90
N GLU A 113 18.49 -9.38 -4.05
CA GLU A 113 18.33 -9.62 -2.61
C GLU A 113 16.87 -9.93 -2.25
N LEU A 114 15.93 -9.41 -3.03
CA LEU A 114 14.50 -9.58 -2.82
C LEU A 114 13.81 -9.91 -4.15
N VAL A 115 13.03 -10.98 -4.19
CA VAL A 115 12.06 -11.25 -5.25
C VAL A 115 10.67 -11.00 -4.70
N VAL A 116 9.84 -10.22 -5.39
CA VAL A 116 8.42 -10.02 -5.06
C VAL A 116 7.56 -10.53 -6.20
N GLU A 117 6.92 -11.67 -5.98
CA GLU A 117 5.94 -12.27 -6.89
C GLU A 117 4.56 -11.62 -6.67
N SER A 118 4.03 -11.00 -7.73
CA SER A 118 2.70 -10.39 -7.78
C SER A 118 1.98 -10.71 -9.10
N VAL A 119 1.99 -11.97 -9.50
CA VAL A 119 1.20 -12.52 -10.61
C VAL A 119 -0.25 -12.79 -10.18
N VAL A 120 -1.05 -13.29 -11.12
CA VAL A 120 -2.46 -13.64 -10.91
C VAL A 120 -2.63 -14.54 -9.68
N GLU A 121 -3.67 -14.29 -8.90
CA GLU A 121 -4.01 -15.03 -7.68
C GLU A 121 -4.53 -16.44 -7.98
N ASN A 122 -3.65 -17.28 -8.52
CA ASN A 122 -3.91 -18.66 -8.87
C ASN A 122 -2.78 -19.54 -8.33
N LEU A 123 -3.13 -20.51 -7.47
CA LEU A 123 -2.15 -21.36 -6.80
C LEU A 123 -1.23 -22.11 -7.77
N ARG A 124 -1.77 -22.61 -8.88
CA ARG A 124 -0.97 -23.36 -9.86
C ARG A 124 0.09 -22.46 -10.48
N ILE A 125 -0.30 -21.27 -10.92
CA ILE A 125 0.63 -20.31 -11.55
C ILE A 125 1.71 -19.89 -10.55
N LYS A 126 1.33 -19.53 -9.32
CA LYS A 126 2.31 -19.12 -8.30
C LYS A 126 3.27 -20.26 -7.94
N ARG A 127 2.79 -21.50 -7.81
CA ARG A 127 3.64 -22.68 -7.62
C ARG A 127 4.64 -22.85 -8.76
N GLU A 128 4.19 -22.74 -10.01
CA GLU A 128 5.05 -22.84 -11.19
C GLU A 128 6.15 -21.76 -11.18
N VAL A 129 5.81 -20.51 -10.82
CA VAL A 129 6.78 -19.41 -10.66
C VAL A 129 7.80 -19.73 -9.57
N PHE A 130 7.35 -20.13 -8.37
CA PHE A 130 8.24 -20.41 -7.24
C PHE A 130 9.13 -21.63 -7.49
N GLN A 131 8.62 -22.67 -8.16
CA GLN A 131 9.42 -23.82 -8.57
C GLN A 131 10.56 -23.38 -9.52
N GLN A 132 10.24 -22.57 -10.54
CA GLN A 132 11.25 -22.04 -11.45
C GLN A 132 12.30 -21.19 -10.72
N LEU A 133 11.88 -20.35 -9.78
CA LEU A 133 12.81 -19.55 -8.97
C LEU A 133 13.77 -20.43 -8.17
N GLY A 134 13.25 -21.48 -7.52
CA GLY A 134 14.07 -22.44 -6.77
C GLY A 134 15.12 -23.13 -7.63
N GLU A 135 14.71 -23.64 -8.81
CA GLU A 135 15.64 -24.29 -9.74
C GLU A 135 16.71 -23.32 -10.25
N ILE A 136 16.34 -22.11 -10.67
CA ILE A 136 17.32 -21.12 -11.14
C ILE A 136 18.29 -20.72 -10.03
N CYS A 137 17.79 -20.50 -8.80
CA CYS A 137 18.66 -20.16 -7.68
C CYS A 137 19.66 -21.29 -7.40
N LYS A 138 19.22 -22.55 -7.45
CA LYS A 138 20.05 -23.74 -7.29
C LYS A 138 21.09 -23.88 -8.40
N GLU A 139 20.69 -23.74 -9.66
CA GLU A 139 21.59 -23.82 -10.82
C GLU A 139 22.66 -22.73 -10.79
N ARG A 140 22.30 -21.51 -10.36
CA ARG A 140 23.23 -20.37 -10.23
C ARG A 140 23.96 -20.33 -8.89
N VAL A 141 23.70 -21.29 -7.99
CA VAL A 141 24.33 -21.39 -6.65
C VAL A 141 24.21 -20.08 -5.87
N ILE A 142 23.00 -19.48 -5.85
CA ILE A 142 22.75 -18.24 -5.12
C ILE A 142 22.69 -18.57 -3.62
N PRO A 143 23.49 -17.94 -2.74
CA PRO A 143 23.40 -18.22 -1.31
C PRO A 143 22.00 -17.92 -0.76
N THR A 144 21.43 -18.83 0.04
CA THR A 144 20.03 -18.74 0.52
C THR A 144 19.83 -17.58 1.49
N GLU A 145 20.89 -17.16 2.19
CA GLU A 145 20.92 -15.98 3.04
C GLU A 145 20.96 -14.65 2.26
N ARG A 146 21.22 -14.71 0.94
CA ARG A 146 21.33 -13.53 0.08
C ARG A 146 20.00 -13.18 -0.59
N VAL A 147 19.17 -14.16 -0.92
CA VAL A 147 17.96 -13.95 -1.71
C VAL A 147 16.72 -14.36 -0.91
N MET A 148 15.74 -13.46 -0.84
CA MET A 148 14.42 -13.77 -0.29
C MET A 148 13.40 -13.91 -1.42
N LEU A 149 12.64 -15.01 -1.40
CA LEU A 149 11.60 -15.30 -2.38
C LEU A 149 10.23 -14.97 -1.79
N CYS A 150 9.68 -13.81 -2.13
CA CYS A 150 8.46 -13.30 -1.51
C CYS A 150 7.24 -13.41 -2.42
N SER A 151 6.09 -13.78 -1.87
CA SER A 151 4.79 -13.68 -2.57
C SER A 151 3.94 -12.55 -1.98
N ASN A 152 3.39 -11.71 -2.85
CA ASN A 152 2.38 -10.69 -2.52
C ASN A 152 0.95 -11.28 -2.44
N THR A 153 0.83 -12.58 -2.23
CA THR A 153 -0.46 -13.30 -2.11
C THR A 153 -1.39 -12.65 -1.08
N LEU A 154 -2.66 -12.49 -1.45
CA LEU A 154 -3.70 -12.00 -0.56
C LEU A 154 -4.28 -13.15 0.28
N THR A 155 -4.75 -14.21 -0.38
CA THR A 155 -5.57 -15.24 0.26
C THR A 155 -4.93 -16.62 0.29
N LEU A 156 -3.98 -16.90 -0.61
CA LEU A 156 -3.37 -18.22 -0.70
C LEU A 156 -2.35 -18.44 0.42
N SER A 157 -2.29 -19.68 0.92
CA SER A 157 -1.28 -20.12 1.89
C SER A 157 0.11 -20.07 1.26
N VAL A 158 1.07 -19.47 1.97
CA VAL A 158 2.47 -19.42 1.54
C VAL A 158 3.06 -20.83 1.50
N SER A 159 2.77 -21.69 2.48
CA SER A 159 3.18 -23.11 2.46
C SER A 159 2.74 -23.79 1.16
N SER A 160 1.49 -23.57 0.73
CA SER A 160 0.99 -24.17 -0.51
C SER A 160 1.71 -23.62 -1.74
N ILE A 161 2.00 -22.31 -1.80
CA ILE A 161 2.74 -21.71 -2.91
C ILE A 161 4.16 -22.29 -3.01
N THR A 162 4.82 -22.51 -1.88
CA THR A 162 6.25 -22.84 -1.82
C THR A 162 6.54 -24.34 -1.77
N GLU A 163 5.51 -25.19 -1.71
CA GLU A 163 5.63 -26.65 -1.58
C GLU A 163 6.50 -27.28 -2.69
N GLY A 164 6.43 -26.75 -3.92
CA GLY A 164 7.20 -27.24 -5.06
C GLY A 164 8.62 -26.66 -5.19
N VAL A 165 9.02 -25.74 -4.30
CA VAL A 165 10.39 -25.18 -4.29
C VAL A 165 11.36 -26.26 -3.80
N CYS A 166 12.56 -26.33 -4.38
CA CYS A 166 13.61 -27.23 -3.92
C CYS A 166 13.93 -27.01 -2.42
N GLU A 167 14.31 -28.08 -1.73
CA GLU A 167 14.45 -28.11 -0.27
C GLU A 167 15.41 -27.04 0.24
N GLU A 168 16.49 -26.80 -0.49
CA GLU A 168 17.55 -25.87 -0.13
C GLU A 168 17.04 -24.41 -0.08
N TYR A 169 16.12 -24.04 -0.98
CA TYR A 169 15.60 -22.66 -1.08
C TYR A 169 14.24 -22.48 -0.44
N ARG A 170 13.51 -23.55 -0.11
CA ARG A 170 12.17 -23.43 0.49
C ARG A 170 12.16 -22.59 1.77
N GLY A 171 13.25 -22.66 2.56
CA GLY A 171 13.46 -21.86 3.76
C GLY A 171 13.63 -20.35 3.54
N SER A 172 14.02 -19.94 2.34
CA SER A 172 14.15 -18.52 1.92
C SER A 172 12.84 -17.90 1.42
N CYS A 173 11.75 -18.67 1.41
CA CYS A 173 10.45 -18.18 0.96
C CYS A 173 9.63 -17.57 2.10
N ILE A 174 8.90 -16.49 1.82
CA ILE A 174 8.02 -15.82 2.80
C ILE A 174 6.87 -15.10 2.06
N GLY A 175 5.72 -14.91 2.70
CA GLY A 175 4.73 -13.97 2.18
C GLY A 175 5.07 -12.54 2.58
N MET A 176 5.01 -11.61 1.65
CA MET A 176 5.25 -10.18 1.87
C MET A 176 4.16 -9.41 1.13
N ARG A 177 3.05 -9.15 1.81
CA ARG A 177 1.86 -8.54 1.22
C ARG A 177 1.90 -7.03 1.38
N PHE A 178 2.11 -6.34 0.27
CA PHE A 178 1.95 -4.90 0.16
C PHE A 178 0.46 -4.56 0.08
N LEU A 179 0.03 -3.61 0.91
CA LEU A 179 -1.37 -3.20 0.96
C LEU A 179 -1.69 -2.21 -0.16
N HIS A 180 -2.88 -2.32 -0.72
CA HIS A 180 -3.36 -1.39 -1.74
C HIS A 180 -4.03 -0.17 -1.07
N PRO A 181 -3.75 1.07 -1.51
CA PRO A 181 -2.81 1.44 -2.57
C PRO A 181 -1.37 1.56 -2.05
N VAL A 182 -0.43 0.88 -2.74
CA VAL A 182 0.98 0.72 -2.29
C VAL A 182 1.72 2.05 -2.13
N TRP A 183 1.33 3.06 -2.90
CA TRP A 183 1.95 4.39 -2.85
C TRP A 183 1.64 5.17 -1.55
N PHE A 184 0.53 4.84 -0.87
CA PHE A 184 0.06 5.57 0.31
C PHE A 184 0.11 4.74 1.59
N VAL A 185 0.11 3.41 1.47
CA VAL A 185 0.13 2.50 2.59
C VAL A 185 1.55 1.95 2.75
N ASP A 186 2.26 2.50 3.74
CA ASP A 186 3.64 2.10 4.08
C ASP A 186 3.71 0.78 4.88
N GLU A 187 2.59 0.07 5.03
CA GLU A 187 2.52 -1.17 5.80
C GLU A 187 2.62 -2.40 4.91
N VAL A 188 3.42 -3.37 5.35
CA VAL A 188 3.62 -4.66 4.68
C VAL A 188 3.33 -5.79 5.66
N GLU A 189 2.45 -6.70 5.27
CA GLU A 189 2.14 -7.89 6.07
C GLU A 189 3.13 -9.02 5.75
N LEU A 190 3.88 -9.46 6.76
CA LEU A 190 4.73 -10.65 6.68
C LEU A 190 3.89 -11.89 7.01
N LYS A 191 3.99 -12.92 6.15
CA LYS A 191 3.26 -14.18 6.27
C LYS A 191 4.25 -15.34 6.19
N PRO A 192 4.95 -15.71 7.29
CA PRO A 192 5.83 -16.87 7.28
C PRO A 192 5.04 -18.16 7.01
N SER A 193 5.65 -19.08 6.28
CA SER A 193 5.17 -20.46 6.13
C SER A 193 5.77 -21.36 7.22
N GLU A 194 5.33 -22.60 7.30
CA GLU A 194 5.96 -23.61 8.18
C GLU A 194 7.42 -23.92 7.81
N TYR A 195 7.82 -23.59 6.58
CA TYR A 195 9.18 -23.81 6.08
C TYR A 195 10.07 -22.58 6.24
N THR A 196 9.49 -21.39 6.43
CA THR A 196 10.24 -20.13 6.45
C THR A 196 11.21 -20.14 7.63
N LEU A 197 12.50 -19.96 7.33
CA LEU A 197 13.53 -19.92 8.36
C LEU A 197 13.42 -18.63 9.17
N GLU A 198 13.75 -18.70 10.46
CA GLU A 198 13.80 -17.53 11.34
C GLU A 198 14.73 -16.44 10.79
N GLY A 199 15.87 -16.85 10.20
CA GLY A 199 16.80 -15.93 9.53
C GLY A 199 16.17 -15.19 8.34
N THR A 200 15.29 -15.84 7.60
CA THR A 200 14.54 -15.24 6.48
C THR A 200 13.54 -14.20 7.00
N TYR A 201 12.81 -14.51 8.08
CA TYR A 201 11.89 -13.56 8.71
C TYR A 201 12.64 -12.32 9.24
N ALA A 202 13.74 -12.54 9.97
CA ALA A 202 14.58 -11.45 10.48
C ALA A 202 15.18 -10.58 9.36
N ALA A 203 15.61 -11.20 8.25
CA ALA A 203 16.10 -10.50 7.07
C ALA A 203 14.98 -9.65 6.41
N ALA A 204 13.76 -10.19 6.32
CA ALA A 204 12.61 -9.46 5.79
C ALA A 204 12.28 -8.23 6.64
N VAL A 205 12.22 -8.39 7.97
CA VAL A 205 12.03 -7.28 8.92
C VAL A 205 13.11 -6.20 8.73
N LYS A 206 14.38 -6.59 8.73
CA LYS A 206 15.52 -5.68 8.54
C LYS A 206 15.44 -4.93 7.21
N LEU A 207 15.08 -5.62 6.13
CA LEU A 207 14.96 -5.04 4.80
C LEU A 207 13.80 -4.05 4.71
N LEU A 208 12.63 -4.39 5.26
CA LEU A 208 11.48 -3.48 5.30
C LEU A 208 11.80 -2.22 6.12
N THR A 209 12.47 -2.35 7.27
CA THR A 209 12.96 -1.20 8.04
C THR A 209 13.96 -0.36 7.24
N LYS A 210 14.92 -0.97 6.55
CA LYS A 210 15.90 -0.26 5.68
C LYS A 210 15.19 0.53 4.58
N LEU A 211 14.08 0.01 4.05
CA LEU A 211 13.27 0.65 3.02
C LEU A 211 12.21 1.61 3.59
N ASN A 212 12.18 1.86 4.90
CA ASN A 212 11.17 2.66 5.60
C ASN A 212 9.73 2.16 5.44
N PHE A 213 9.53 0.85 5.27
CA PHE A 213 8.23 0.22 5.42
C PHE A 213 7.98 -0.14 6.88
N GLN A 214 6.74 0.08 7.31
CA GLN A 214 6.22 -0.57 8.51
C GLN A 214 5.86 -2.01 8.16
N HIS A 215 6.09 -2.92 9.08
CA HIS A 215 5.72 -4.32 8.90
C HIS A 215 4.82 -4.77 10.04
N PHE A 216 4.07 -5.81 9.79
CA PHE A 216 3.30 -6.53 10.81
C PHE A 216 3.06 -7.96 10.35
N HIS A 217 2.67 -8.85 11.26
CA HIS A 217 2.15 -10.16 10.91
C HIS A 217 0.90 -10.47 11.75
N PHE A 218 0.08 -11.41 11.29
CA PHE A 218 -1.04 -11.90 12.09
C PHE A 218 -0.64 -13.15 12.83
N ASN A 219 -1.02 -13.23 14.11
CA ASN A 219 -1.01 -14.49 14.83
C ASN A 219 -2.13 -15.39 14.29
N GLY A 220 -1.76 -16.53 13.70
CA GLY A 220 -2.70 -17.49 13.13
C GLY A 220 -3.69 -18.08 14.15
N ALA A 221 -3.42 -17.99 15.46
CA ALA A 221 -4.27 -18.55 16.50
C ALA A 221 -5.44 -17.65 16.92
N ASP A 222 -5.25 -16.33 16.94
CA ASP A 222 -6.25 -15.37 17.44
C ASP A 222 -6.55 -14.23 16.45
N GLY A 223 -5.89 -14.22 15.28
CA GLY A 223 -6.06 -13.20 14.25
C GLY A 223 -5.58 -11.81 14.67
N ARG A 224 -4.83 -11.69 15.78
CA ARG A 224 -4.31 -10.41 16.25
C ARG A 224 -3.09 -9.99 15.44
N ARG A 225 -3.02 -8.70 15.14
CA ARG A 225 -1.85 -8.06 14.53
C ARG A 225 -0.73 -8.01 15.58
N LEU A 226 0.40 -8.64 15.28
CA LEU A 226 1.61 -8.66 16.08
C LEU A 226 2.72 -7.84 15.41
N GLU A 227 3.54 -7.19 16.24
CA GLU A 227 4.69 -6.33 15.90
C GLU A 227 4.43 -5.28 14.82
N ALA A 228 4.14 -4.04 15.25
CA ALA A 228 4.53 -2.85 14.48
C ALA A 228 5.80 -2.31 15.17
N THR A 229 6.95 -2.31 14.49
CA THR A 229 8.09 -1.53 15.00
C THR A 229 7.59 -0.11 15.26
N ALA A 230 7.81 0.37 16.48
CA ALA A 230 7.33 1.64 16.98
C ALA A 230 7.83 2.83 16.13
N HIS A 231 7.17 3.12 15.02
CA HIS A 231 6.74 4.46 14.71
C HIS A 231 5.26 4.39 14.91
N SER A 232 4.83 4.88 16.07
CA SER A 232 3.44 5.05 16.50
C SER A 232 2.49 4.67 15.39
N SER A 233 1.79 3.54 15.56
CA SER A 233 0.39 3.54 15.20
C SER A 233 -0.10 4.92 15.59
N SER A 234 -0.33 5.78 14.62
CA SER A 234 -1.24 6.88 14.85
C SER A 234 -2.53 6.15 15.15
N GLU A 235 -2.73 5.81 16.44
CA GLU A 235 -4.02 6.04 17.09
C GLU A 235 -4.60 7.21 16.35
N ARG A 236 -5.72 7.01 15.65
CA ARG A 236 -6.36 8.02 14.82
C ARG A 236 -6.32 9.34 15.57
N GLN A 237 -5.28 10.14 15.33
CA GLN A 237 -5.07 11.30 16.18
C GLN A 237 -6.10 12.28 15.63
N PRO A 238 -7.07 12.69 16.46
CA PRO A 238 -8.13 13.56 15.99
C PRO A 238 -7.50 14.80 15.38
N ALA A 239 -7.98 15.25 14.22
CA ALA A 239 -7.63 16.57 13.74
C ALA A 239 -7.91 17.59 14.85
N ARG A 240 -6.98 18.52 15.07
CA ARG A 240 -7.21 19.59 16.03
C ARG A 240 -8.09 20.64 15.37
N LEU A 241 -9.31 20.81 15.87
CA LEU A 241 -10.16 21.93 15.48
C LEU A 241 -9.54 23.25 15.95
N LEU A 242 -9.52 24.23 15.04
CA LEU A 242 -9.08 25.59 15.33
C LEU A 242 -10.27 26.46 15.76
N PRO A 243 -10.08 27.46 16.64
CA PRO A 243 -11.15 28.35 17.12
C PRO A 243 -11.93 29.05 16.00
N GLU A 244 -11.27 29.36 14.90
CA GLU A 244 -11.80 30.02 13.70
C GLU A 244 -12.55 29.07 12.74
N GLY A 245 -12.70 27.79 13.09
CA GLY A 245 -13.45 26.81 12.30
C GLY A 245 -12.66 26.06 11.24
N GLY A 246 -11.35 26.24 11.24
CA GLY A 246 -10.41 25.38 10.52
C GLY A 246 -10.07 24.10 11.28
N TRP A 247 -9.21 23.27 10.68
CA TRP A 247 -8.67 22.07 11.32
C TRP A 247 -7.20 21.87 10.95
N GLU A 248 -6.44 21.29 11.87
CA GLU A 248 -5.02 20.96 11.72
C GLU A 248 -4.83 19.44 11.68
N CYS A 249 -4.15 18.95 10.64
CA CYS A 249 -3.85 17.53 10.48
C CYS A 249 -2.82 17.08 11.52
N ALA A 250 -3.18 16.11 12.37
CA ALA A 250 -2.25 15.55 13.35
C ALA A 250 -1.04 14.81 12.72
N ARG A 251 -1.12 14.39 11.46
CA ARG A 251 -0.05 13.68 10.75
C ARG A 251 0.93 14.60 10.01
N CYS A 252 0.42 15.61 9.31
CA CYS A 252 1.24 16.45 8.43
C CYS A 252 1.18 17.95 8.75
N THR A 253 0.56 18.31 9.88
CA THR A 253 0.36 19.69 10.38
C THR A 253 -0.27 20.65 9.37
N PHE A 254 -0.86 20.13 8.30
CA PHE A 254 -1.62 20.91 7.33
C PHE A 254 -2.81 21.56 8.02
N VAL A 255 -2.90 22.88 7.91
CA VAL A 255 -4.01 23.68 8.41
C VAL A 255 -4.94 23.99 7.26
N ASN A 256 -6.18 23.52 7.35
CA ASN A 256 -7.26 24.03 6.53
C ASN A 256 -7.99 25.13 7.30
N SER A 257 -7.92 26.36 6.82
CA SER A 257 -8.55 27.54 7.45
C SER A 257 -9.90 27.92 6.85
N THR A 258 -10.47 27.11 5.93
CA THR A 258 -11.80 27.40 5.41
C THR A 258 -12.85 27.21 6.50
N THR A 259 -13.56 28.29 6.84
CA THR A 259 -14.65 28.35 7.83
C THR A 259 -15.82 27.40 7.55
N THR A 260 -15.82 26.74 6.39
CA THR A 260 -16.88 25.85 5.91
C THR A 260 -17.15 24.66 6.82
N LEU A 261 -16.14 24.11 7.52
CA LEU A 261 -16.34 22.90 8.31
C LEU A 261 -17.32 23.13 9.47
N LEU A 262 -17.19 24.24 10.22
CA LEU A 262 -18.12 24.55 11.32
C LEU A 262 -19.51 24.92 10.81
N ASP A 263 -19.62 25.59 9.66
CA ASP A 263 -20.91 25.95 9.08
C ASP A 263 -21.64 24.72 8.52
N GLU A 264 -20.93 23.80 7.86
CA GLU A 264 -21.47 22.50 7.44
C GLU A 264 -21.89 21.63 8.63
N LEU A 265 -21.14 21.66 9.73
CA LEU A 265 -21.49 20.97 10.98
C LEU A 265 -22.76 21.53 11.65
N LYS A 266 -23.05 22.83 11.51
CA LYS A 266 -24.28 23.44 12.03
C LYS A 266 -25.53 23.05 11.23
N GLU A 267 -25.36 22.78 9.93
CA GLU A 267 -26.45 22.38 9.02
C GLU A 267 -26.79 20.88 9.12
N LEU A 268 -26.02 20.09 9.88
CA LEU A 268 -26.31 18.67 10.09
C LEU A 268 -27.56 18.48 10.97
N PRO A 269 -28.41 17.46 10.68
CA PRO A 269 -29.54 17.13 11.53
C PRO A 269 -29.08 16.84 12.96
N ALA A 270 -29.87 17.26 13.97
CA ALA A 270 -29.57 17.09 15.39
C ALA A 270 -29.30 15.63 15.86
N GLN A 271 -29.49 14.65 14.97
CA GLN A 271 -29.27 13.21 15.20
C GLN A 271 -27.87 12.74 14.79
N VAL A 272 -27.09 13.55 14.06
CA VAL A 272 -25.70 13.24 13.69
C VAL A 272 -24.79 13.70 14.83
N SER A 273 -24.20 12.75 15.55
CA SER A 273 -23.21 13.10 16.57
C SER A 273 -21.91 13.55 15.89
N ALA A 274 -21.27 14.62 16.37
CA ALA A 274 -20.00 15.12 15.80
C ALA A 274 -18.89 14.04 15.75
N ALA A 275 -18.97 13.02 16.60
CA ALA A 275 -18.09 11.84 16.59
C ALA A 275 -18.20 10.97 15.32
N GLN A 276 -19.18 11.22 14.45
CA GLN A 276 -19.39 10.53 13.18
C GLN A 276 -18.93 11.33 11.96
N VAL A 277 -18.34 12.52 12.16
CA VAL A 277 -17.85 13.35 11.06
C VAL A 277 -16.38 13.03 10.81
N GLU A 278 -16.13 12.39 9.68
CA GLU A 278 -14.80 12.07 9.18
C GLU A 278 -14.31 13.20 8.26
N VAL A 279 -13.12 13.73 8.56
CA VAL A 279 -12.43 14.69 7.72
C VAL A 279 -11.26 14.01 7.07
N VAL A 280 -11.16 14.16 5.74
CA VAL A 280 -10.06 13.63 4.95
C VAL A 280 -9.07 14.75 4.69
N CYS A 281 -7.83 14.57 5.12
CA CYS A 281 -6.80 15.55 4.82
C CYS A 281 -6.41 15.50 3.35
N GLU A 282 -6.62 16.58 2.59
CA GLU A 282 -6.25 16.60 1.17
C GLU A 282 -4.74 16.47 0.91
N MET A 283 -3.91 16.70 1.94
CA MET A 283 -2.45 16.61 1.84
C MET A 283 -1.89 15.22 2.11
N CYS A 284 -2.47 14.47 3.03
CA CYS A 284 -1.97 13.15 3.43
C CYS A 284 -3.03 12.05 3.45
N GLU A 285 -4.24 12.38 2.97
CA GLU A 285 -5.44 11.54 2.88
C GLU A 285 -5.83 10.87 4.21
N LEU A 286 -5.32 11.40 5.33
CA LEU A 286 -5.68 10.94 6.66
C LEU A 286 -7.16 11.19 6.89
N VAL A 287 -7.91 10.09 7.05
CA VAL A 287 -9.28 10.11 7.55
C VAL A 287 -9.22 10.21 9.07
N THR A 288 -9.73 11.29 9.62
CA THR A 288 -9.76 11.52 11.06
C THR A 288 -11.16 11.91 11.52
N SER A 289 -11.59 11.35 12.63
CA SER A 289 -12.84 11.74 13.27
C SER A 289 -12.62 13.06 14.01
N VAL A 290 -13.48 14.04 13.77
CA VAL A 290 -13.43 15.31 14.48
C VAL A 290 -14.02 15.10 15.88
N LEU A 291 -13.17 15.06 16.89
CA LEU A 291 -13.62 15.13 18.28
C LEU A 291 -13.88 16.60 18.63
N PRO A 292 -15.06 16.97 19.13
CA PRO A 292 -15.26 18.30 19.69
C PRO A 292 -14.45 18.40 20.99
N ALA A 293 -13.18 18.82 20.86
CA ALA A 293 -12.42 19.32 21.98
C ALA A 293 -13.07 20.65 22.38
N SER A 294 -14.03 20.58 23.31
CA SER A 294 -14.74 21.74 23.86
C SER A 294 -15.34 22.67 22.79
N LEU A 295 -16.45 22.28 22.16
CA LEU A 295 -17.49 23.27 21.88
C LEU A 295 -17.87 23.84 23.24
N GLY A 296 -17.29 24.99 23.59
CA GLY A 296 -17.47 25.64 24.87
C GLY A 296 -18.96 25.74 25.18
N ARG A 297 -19.42 24.95 26.14
CA ARG A 297 -20.65 25.25 26.86
C ARG A 297 -20.41 26.59 27.53
N GLY A 298 -20.92 27.67 26.96
CA GLY A 298 -20.86 28.97 27.62
C GLY A 298 -20.82 30.19 26.72
N THR A 299 -21.79 30.36 25.82
CA THR A 299 -22.47 31.66 25.71
C THR A 299 -23.89 31.43 25.19
N GLN A 300 -24.82 32.08 25.85
CA GLN A 300 -26.25 31.79 25.86
C GLN A 300 -26.96 32.10 24.53
N LEU A 301 -28.07 31.39 24.32
CA LEU A 301 -29.22 31.75 23.49
C LEU A 301 -29.42 33.27 23.33
N TRP A 302 -29.88 33.73 22.17
CA TRP A 302 -31.19 34.40 22.03
C TRP A 302 -31.66 34.39 20.57
N LEU A 303 -32.89 33.86 20.41
CA LEU A 303 -33.86 33.86 19.29
C LEU A 303 -33.46 33.24 17.95
#